data_AF-A0A522DW54-F1
#
_entry.id   AF-A0A522DW54-F1
#
_cell.length_a   1.000
_cell.length_b   1.000
_cell.length_c   1.000
_cell.angle_alpha   90.00
_cell.angle_beta   90.00
_cell.angle_gamma   90.00
#
_symmetry.space_group_name_H-M   'P 1'
#
loop_
_entity.id
_entity.type
_entity.pdbx_description
1 polymer ?
#
loop_
_entity_poly.entity_id
_entity_poly.type
_entity_poly.pdbx_seq_one_letter_code
_entity_poly.pdbx_strand_id
1 'polypeptide(L)'
;MDRTIAKKKWSKKRILTIVGILAVVTLAAASYYFTSGKSRLNVDAERITISEVKSGPFQEFIPVNGVVLPITTIYLDALEGGRVEEKYVDDGTIMKKGEPILRLSNTDLELSLVNQETSVYNLLTQMQISQNAARQNTISKLN
;
A
#
# COMPACT_ATOMS: atom_id res chain seq x y z
N MET A 1 114.20 43.46 16.81
CA MET A 1 113.18 42.86 17.71
C MET A 1 111.84 42.86 16.98
N ASP A 2 111.09 41.80 17.23
CA ASP A 2 109.83 41.32 16.64
C ASP A 2 108.92 42.36 15.94
N ARG A 3 108.45 42.05 14.71
CA ARG A 3 107.43 42.83 13.99
C ARG A 3 106.14 42.00 13.92
N THR A 4 105.13 42.43 14.65
CA THR A 4 103.81 41.78 14.67
C THR A 4 103.10 41.97 13.33
N ILE A 5 102.86 40.85 12.62
CA ILE A 5 102.10 40.85 11.36
C ILE A 5 100.61 40.96 11.69
N ALA A 6 99.99 42.07 11.30
CA ALA A 6 98.54 42.28 11.44
C ALA A 6 97.78 41.24 10.61
N LYS A 7 97.18 40.24 11.26
CA LYS A 7 96.35 39.22 10.61
C LYS A 7 95.14 39.89 9.96
N LYS A 8 95.04 39.80 8.62
CA LYS A 8 93.88 40.27 7.85
C LYS A 8 92.64 39.50 8.30
N LYS A 9 91.76 40.15 9.09
CA LYS A 9 90.58 39.53 9.74
C LYS A 9 89.61 38.87 8.75
N TRP A 10 89.65 39.30 7.49
CA TRP A 10 88.84 38.83 6.37
C TRP A 10 89.74 38.31 5.23
N SER A 11 90.15 37.04 5.33
CA SER A 11 90.83 36.38 4.21
C SER A 11 89.80 35.92 3.18
N LYS A 12 90.17 35.89 1.89
CA LYS A 12 89.29 35.39 0.81
C LYS A 12 88.77 33.97 1.11
N LYS A 13 89.58 33.13 1.77
CA LYS A 13 89.18 31.79 2.23
C LYS A 13 88.03 31.84 3.24
N ARG A 14 88.04 32.80 4.18
CA ARG A 14 87.00 32.94 5.21
C ARG A 14 85.66 33.39 4.63
N ILE A 15 85.69 34.31 3.67
CA ILE A 15 84.49 34.76 2.95
C ILE A 15 83.92 33.60 2.14
N LEU A 16 84.77 32.87 1.42
CA LEU A 16 84.34 31.70 0.63
C LEU A 16 83.70 30.62 1.52
N THR A 17 84.24 30.37 2.72
CA THR A 17 83.63 29.42 3.67
C THR A 17 82.29 29.89 4.21
N ILE A 18 82.13 31.20 4.49
CA ILE A 18 80.84 31.74 4.97
C ILE A 18 79.79 31.66 3.87
N VAL A 19 80.14 32.05 2.64
CA VAL A 19 79.23 31.94 1.48
C VAL A 19 78.87 30.48 1.21
N GLY A 20 79.83 29.55 1.31
CA GLY A 20 79.58 28.11 1.17
C GLY A 20 78.61 27.59 2.21
N ILE A 21 78.80 27.95 3.50
CA ILE A 21 77.88 27.55 4.57
C ILE A 21 76.49 28.15 4.35
N LEU A 22 76.41 29.43 3.96
CA LEU A 22 75.14 30.10 3.69
C LEU A 22 74.38 29.42 2.53
N ALA A 23 75.10 29.04 1.47
CA ALA A 23 74.53 28.32 0.33
C ALA A 23 73.98 26.94 0.74
N VAL A 24 74.71 26.21 1.60
CA VAL A 24 74.24 24.89 2.08
C VAL A 24 73.01 25.04 2.98
N VAL A 25 73.00 26.00 3.89
CA VAL A 25 71.85 26.24 4.79
C VAL A 25 70.61 26.66 4.01
N THR A 26 70.76 27.52 3.00
CA THR A 26 69.65 27.92 2.14
C THR A 26 69.12 26.76 1.29
N LEU A 27 70.00 25.93 0.74
CA LEU A 27 69.60 24.70 0.04
C LEU A 27 68.84 23.72 0.95
N ALA A 28 69.33 23.52 2.18
CA ALA A 28 68.70 22.64 3.14
C ALA A 28 67.30 23.16 3.55
N ALA A 29 67.17 24.46 3.80
CA ALA A 29 65.89 25.09 4.12
C ALA A 29 64.90 24.99 2.95
N ALA A 30 65.36 25.24 1.72
CA ALA A 30 64.54 25.08 0.52
C ALA A 30 64.08 23.63 0.34
N SER A 31 65.01 22.67 0.45
CA SER A 31 64.70 21.24 0.33
C SER A 31 63.66 20.79 1.36
N TYR A 32 63.79 21.25 2.61
CA TYR A 32 62.82 20.95 3.66
C TYR A 32 61.45 21.54 3.34
N TYR A 33 61.38 22.81 2.92
CA TYR A 33 60.13 23.47 2.56
C TYR A 33 59.41 22.77 1.39
N PHE A 34 60.14 22.39 0.34
CA PHE A 34 59.56 21.71 -0.83
C PHE A 34 59.18 20.23 -0.54
N THR A 35 59.85 19.58 0.41
CA THR A 35 59.60 18.16 0.75
C THR A 35 58.59 17.98 1.88
N SER A 36 58.33 19.01 2.69
CA SER A 36 57.40 19.01 3.83
C SER A 36 55.90 18.92 3.45
N GLY A 37 55.56 18.59 2.20
CA GLY A 37 54.18 18.39 1.77
C GLY A 37 53.60 17.07 2.27
N LYS A 38 52.29 17.03 2.54
CA LYS A 38 51.53 15.78 2.76
C LYS A 38 51.67 14.87 1.52
N SER A 39 51.58 13.55 1.70
CA SER A 39 51.61 12.57 0.60
C SER A 39 50.65 12.98 -0.53
N ARG A 40 51.19 13.26 -1.72
CA ARG A 40 50.42 13.66 -2.91
C ARG A 40 50.32 12.46 -3.84
N LEU A 41 49.10 12.05 -4.16
CA LEU A 41 48.85 11.07 -5.21
C LEU A 41 48.66 11.83 -6.53
N ASN A 42 49.46 11.51 -7.54
CA ASN A 42 49.28 12.08 -8.88
C ASN A 42 48.13 11.33 -9.58
N VAL A 43 46.99 12.00 -9.68
CA VAL A 43 45.79 11.45 -10.32
C VAL A 43 45.51 12.19 -11.62
N ASP A 44 45.18 11.42 -12.64
CA ASP A 44 44.77 11.90 -13.95
C ASP A 44 43.39 12.56 -13.84
N ALA A 45 43.30 13.84 -14.17
CA ALA A 45 42.08 14.63 -14.00
C ALA A 45 40.91 14.09 -14.81
N GLU A 46 41.19 13.42 -15.95
CA GLU A 46 40.16 12.79 -16.79
C GLU A 46 39.50 11.58 -16.11
N ARG A 47 40.12 11.02 -15.07
CA ARG A 47 39.60 9.87 -14.32
C ARG A 47 38.82 10.27 -13.07
N ILE A 48 38.65 11.57 -12.83
CA ILE A 48 37.93 12.08 -11.65
C ILE A 48 36.55 12.55 -12.07
N THR A 49 35.53 11.81 -11.65
CA THR A 49 34.13 12.23 -11.80
C THR A 49 33.70 12.98 -10.54
N ILE A 50 33.40 14.28 -10.70
CA ILE A 50 32.85 15.12 -9.63
C ILE A 50 31.38 15.36 -9.95
N SER A 51 30.49 14.91 -9.06
CA SER A 51 29.04 15.07 -9.19
C SER A 51 28.49 15.89 -8.02
N GLU A 52 27.54 16.77 -8.31
CA GLU A 52 26.85 17.60 -7.31
C GLU A 52 25.86 16.74 -6.52
N VAL A 53 25.98 16.72 -5.18
CA VAL A 53 25.03 16.04 -4.30
C VAL A 53 23.89 17.00 -3.96
N LYS A 54 22.64 16.59 -4.23
CA LYS A 54 21.43 17.37 -3.93
C LYS A 54 20.57 16.63 -2.92
N SER A 55 20.09 17.33 -1.90
CA SER A 55 19.07 16.81 -0.99
C SER A 55 17.69 16.99 -1.62
N GLY A 56 16.94 15.90 -1.72
CA GLY A 56 15.56 15.89 -2.19
C GLY A 56 14.74 14.88 -1.39
N PRO A 57 13.40 14.93 -1.47
CA PRO A 57 12.56 13.94 -0.82
C PRO A 57 12.83 12.57 -1.43
N PHE A 58 13.40 11.66 -0.64
CA PHE A 58 13.51 10.25 -0.99
C PHE A 58 12.28 9.53 -0.47
N GLN A 59 11.43 9.06 -1.38
CA GLN A 59 10.25 8.28 -1.02
C GLN A 59 10.61 6.80 -1.08
N GLU A 60 10.69 6.18 0.11
CA GLU A 60 10.80 4.74 0.24
C GLU A 60 9.38 4.15 0.24
N PHE A 61 9.07 3.31 -0.75
CA PHE A 61 7.81 2.57 -0.80
C PHE A 61 8.10 1.07 -0.73
N ILE A 62 7.36 0.37 0.12
CA ILE A 62 7.39 -1.09 0.21
C ILE A 62 6.08 -1.59 -0.40
N PRO A 63 6.08 -2.16 -1.61
CA PRO A 63 4.86 -2.64 -2.23
C PRO A 63 4.34 -3.85 -1.45
N VAL A 64 3.09 -3.76 -1.00
CA VAL A 64 2.40 -4.88 -0.35
C VAL A 64 1.45 -5.50 -1.37
N ASN A 65 1.63 -6.80 -1.61
CA ASN A 65 0.71 -7.56 -2.44
C ASN A 65 -0.49 -8.00 -1.60
N GLY A 66 -1.69 -7.83 -2.14
CA GLY A 66 -2.93 -8.24 -1.51
C GLY A 66 -3.95 -8.67 -2.56
N VAL A 67 -4.93 -9.44 -2.12
CA VAL A 67 -6.09 -9.82 -2.95
C VAL A 67 -7.31 -9.05 -2.46
N VAL A 68 -8.13 -8.58 -3.40
CA VAL A 68 -9.38 -7.89 -3.06
C VAL A 68 -10.46 -8.94 -2.85
N LEU A 69 -11.07 -8.92 -1.67
CA LEU A 69 -12.22 -9.77 -1.33
C LEU A 69 -13.49 -8.93 -1.31
N PRO A 70 -14.64 -9.51 -1.70
CA PRO A 70 -15.93 -8.83 -1.57
C PRO A 70 -16.25 -8.57 -0.10
N ILE A 71 -16.83 -7.39 0.19
CA ILE A 71 -17.28 -7.04 1.55
C ILE A 71 -18.43 -7.96 1.97
N THR A 72 -19.28 -8.38 1.03
CA THR A 72 -20.43 -9.25 1.29
C THR A 72 -20.71 -10.09 0.07
N THR A 73 -20.86 -11.39 0.27
CA THR A 73 -21.31 -12.34 -0.75
C THR A 73 -22.61 -12.96 -0.27
N ILE A 74 -23.65 -12.87 -1.10
CA ILE A 74 -24.97 -13.43 -0.80
C ILE A 74 -25.21 -14.53 -1.83
N TYR A 75 -25.40 -15.76 -1.36
CA TYR A 75 -25.88 -16.86 -2.18
C TYR A 75 -27.40 -16.85 -2.13
N LEU A 76 -28.02 -16.89 -3.31
CA LEU A 76 -29.47 -16.90 -3.44
C LEU A 76 -29.91 -18.30 -3.83
N ASP A 77 -30.55 -18.99 -2.87
CA ASP A 77 -31.18 -20.27 -3.11
C ASP A 77 -32.71 -20.09 -3.17
N ALA A 78 -33.37 -20.84 -4.05
CA ALA A 78 -34.83 -20.88 -4.09
C ALA A 78 -35.34 -21.78 -2.96
N LEU A 79 -36.16 -21.24 -2.05
CA LEU A 79 -36.79 -22.02 -0.96
C LEU A 79 -37.74 -23.07 -1.51
N GLU A 80 -38.57 -22.68 -2.48
CA GLU A 80 -39.48 -23.56 -3.19
C GLU A 80 -38.92 -23.82 -4.58
N GLY A 81 -38.75 -25.10 -4.90
CA GLY A 81 -38.38 -25.51 -6.26
C GLY A 81 -39.49 -25.19 -7.25
N GLY A 82 -39.14 -24.98 -8.51
CA GLY A 82 -40.11 -24.70 -9.56
C GLY A 82 -39.45 -24.58 -10.92
N ARG A 83 -40.27 -24.52 -11.97
CA ARG A 83 -39.79 -24.23 -13.32
C ARG A 83 -39.58 -22.72 -13.45
N VAL A 84 -38.46 -22.30 -14.02
CA VAL A 84 -38.23 -20.89 -14.39
C VAL A 84 -39.25 -20.52 -15.47
N GLU A 85 -40.16 -19.61 -15.13
CA GLU A 85 -41.17 -19.10 -16.04
C GLU A 85 -40.65 -17.86 -16.77
N GLU A 86 -40.01 -16.96 -16.04
CA GLU A 86 -39.51 -15.70 -16.58
C GLU A 86 -38.21 -15.25 -15.87
N LYS A 87 -37.29 -14.66 -16.64
CA LYS A 87 -36.03 -14.09 -16.16
C LYS A 87 -36.13 -12.57 -16.31
N TYR A 88 -36.00 -11.83 -15.21
CA TYR A 88 -36.15 -10.37 -15.22
C TYR A 88 -34.85 -9.62 -15.40
N VAL A 89 -33.72 -10.22 -15.01
CA VAL A 89 -32.41 -9.57 -15.06
C VAL A 89 -31.31 -10.50 -15.51
N ASP A 90 -30.38 -9.92 -16.26
CA ASP A 90 -29.20 -10.59 -16.79
C ASP A 90 -28.01 -10.53 -15.82
N ASP A 91 -27.03 -11.40 -16.08
CA ASP A 91 -25.81 -11.48 -15.29
C ASP A 91 -25.04 -10.14 -15.34
N GLY A 92 -24.43 -9.76 -14.21
CA GLY A 92 -23.71 -8.50 -14.04
C GLY A 92 -24.59 -7.26 -13.85
N THR A 93 -25.93 -7.39 -13.86
CA THR A 93 -26.83 -6.25 -13.61
C THR A 93 -26.73 -5.78 -12.15
N ILE A 94 -26.67 -4.46 -11.93
CA ILE A 94 -26.68 -3.87 -10.59
C ILE A 94 -28.11 -3.91 -10.05
N MET A 95 -28.31 -4.64 -8.96
CA MET A 95 -29.61 -4.86 -8.35
C MET A 95 -29.80 -4.06 -7.07
N LYS A 96 -31.05 -3.72 -6.75
CA LYS A 96 -31.44 -3.21 -5.43
C LYS A 96 -32.12 -4.30 -4.60
N LYS A 97 -32.08 -4.13 -3.28
CA LYS A 97 -32.76 -5.05 -2.37
C LYS A 97 -34.26 -5.08 -2.67
N GLY A 98 -34.80 -6.29 -2.84
CA GLY A 98 -36.23 -6.53 -3.11
C GLY A 98 -36.62 -6.46 -4.59
N GLU A 99 -35.67 -6.17 -5.48
CA GLU A 99 -35.91 -6.21 -6.92
C GLU A 99 -35.94 -7.68 -7.39
N PRO A 100 -36.98 -8.09 -8.15
CA PRO A 100 -37.15 -9.48 -8.54
C PRO A 100 -36.10 -9.89 -9.59
N ILE A 101 -35.50 -11.07 -9.40
CA ILE A 101 -34.45 -11.60 -10.29
C ILE A 101 -35.06 -12.50 -11.37
N LEU A 102 -35.97 -13.38 -10.96
CA LEU A 102 -36.66 -14.34 -11.80
C LEU A 102 -38.01 -14.71 -11.19
N ARG A 103 -38.90 -15.29 -11.99
CA ARG A 103 -40.18 -15.85 -11.57
C ARG A 103 -40.16 -17.36 -11.74
N LEU A 104 -40.44 -18.08 -10.65
CA LEU A 104 -40.61 -19.52 -10.63
C LEU A 104 -42.10 -19.85 -10.60
N SER A 105 -42.51 -20.81 -11.41
CA SER A 105 -43.83 -21.43 -11.38
C SER A 105 -43.72 -22.84 -10.77
N ASN A 106 -44.53 -23.14 -9.76
CA ASN A 106 -44.67 -24.48 -9.18
C ASN A 106 -46.16 -24.84 -9.12
N THR A 107 -46.60 -25.68 -10.06
CA THR A 107 -47.99 -26.10 -10.18
C THR A 107 -48.45 -26.99 -9.03
N ASP A 108 -47.53 -27.76 -8.43
CA ASP A 108 -47.86 -28.63 -7.30
C ASP A 108 -48.11 -27.80 -6.03
N LEU A 109 -47.29 -26.76 -5.82
CA LEU A 109 -47.49 -25.79 -4.75
C LEU A 109 -48.81 -25.05 -4.94
N GLU A 110 -49.11 -24.59 -6.15
CA GLU A 110 -50.38 -23.92 -6.47
C GLU A 110 -51.58 -24.83 -6.20
N LEU A 111 -51.52 -26.09 -6.64
CA LEU A 111 -52.57 -27.07 -6.37
C LEU A 111 -52.74 -27.33 -4.86
N SER A 112 -51.63 -27.44 -4.11
CA SER A 112 -51.66 -27.64 -2.66
C SER A 112 -52.31 -26.46 -1.93
N LEU A 113 -52.01 -25.24 -2.37
CA LEU A 113 -52.59 -24.01 -1.85
C LEU A 113 -54.11 -23.98 -2.08
N VAL A 114 -54.55 -24.26 -3.31
CA VAL A 114 -55.98 -24.31 -3.66
C VAL A 114 -56.73 -25.36 -2.82
N ASN A 115 -56.13 -26.53 -2.61
CA ASN A 115 -56.72 -27.57 -1.77
C ASN A 115 -56.81 -27.14 -0.30
N GLN A 116 -55.79 -26.44 0.21
CA GLN A 116 -55.78 -25.90 1.57
C GLN A 116 -56.82 -24.80 1.75
N GLU A 117 -56.94 -23.86 0.81
CA GLU A 117 -57.96 -22.82 0.80
C GLU A 117 -59.37 -23.43 0.79
N THR A 118 -59.60 -24.43 -0.08
CA THR A 118 -60.88 -25.15 -0.15
C THR A 118 -61.23 -25.80 1.19
N SER A 119 -60.24 -26.41 1.86
CA SER A 119 -60.43 -27.02 3.18
C SER A 119 -60.81 -25.98 4.24
N VAL A 120 -60.18 -24.80 4.21
CA VAL A 120 -60.51 -23.67 5.09
C VAL A 120 -61.94 -23.16 4.82
N TYR A 121 -62.34 -23.01 3.56
CA TYR A 121 -63.70 -22.59 3.20
C TYR A 121 -64.77 -23.57 3.66
N ASN A 122 -64.52 -24.87 3.51
CA ASN A 122 -65.43 -25.90 4.00
C ASN A 122 -65.59 -25.83 5.52
N LEU A 123 -64.49 -25.63 6.26
CA LEU A 123 -64.52 -25.47 7.72
C LEU A 123 -65.30 -24.22 8.14
N LEU A 124 -65.08 -23.08 7.47
CA LEU A 124 -65.82 -21.84 7.74
C LEU A 124 -67.32 -22.02 7.47
N THR A 125 -67.66 -22.68 6.36
CA THR A 125 -69.06 -22.98 6.00
C THR A 125 -69.70 -23.88 7.05
N GLN A 126 -69.00 -24.92 7.51
CA GLN A 126 -69.47 -25.81 8.57
C GLN A 126 -69.68 -25.06 9.90
N MET A 127 -68.78 -24.14 10.25
CA MET A 127 -68.96 -23.28 11.42
C MET A 127 -70.17 -22.36 11.27
N GLN A 128 -70.39 -21.77 10.10
CA GLN A 128 -71.56 -20.92 9.85
C GLN A 128 -72.86 -21.71 10.00
N ILE A 129 -72.91 -22.93 9.47
CA ILE A 129 -74.06 -23.84 9.64
C ILE A 129 -74.26 -24.15 11.13
N SER A 130 -73.18 -24.48 11.86
CA SER A 130 -73.22 -24.75 13.29
C SER A 130 -73.74 -23.55 14.11
N GLN A 131 -73.28 -22.34 13.81
CA GLN A 131 -73.74 -21.11 14.45
C GLN A 131 -75.21 -20.83 14.14
N ASN A 132 -75.63 -20.98 12.88
CA ASN A 132 -77.01 -20.80 12.47
C ASN A 132 -77.94 -21.79 13.19
N ALA A 133 -77.54 -23.07 13.26
CA ALA A 133 -78.28 -24.09 14.01
C ALA A 133 -78.36 -23.77 15.50
N ALA A 134 -77.26 -23.31 16.12
CA ALA A 134 -77.26 -22.89 17.51
C ALA A 134 -78.23 -21.72 17.77
N ARG A 135 -78.24 -20.70 16.89
CA ARG A 135 -79.18 -19.57 16.97
C ARG A 135 -80.63 -20.00 16.81
N GLN A 136 -80.93 -20.88 15.85
CA GLN A 136 -82.28 -21.43 15.67
C GLN A 136 -82.75 -22.19 16.92
N ASN A 137 -81.88 -22.99 17.53
CA ASN A 137 -82.19 -23.70 18.78
C ASN A 137 -82.46 -22.74 19.95
N THR A 138 -81.73 -21.63 20.04
CA THR A 138 -81.99 -20.59 21.06
C THR A 138 -83.36 -19.92 20.84
N ILE A 139 -83.67 -19.53 19.60
CA ILE A 139 -84.96 -18.90 19.26
C ILE A 139 -86.12 -19.85 19.53
N SER A 140 -86.00 -21.13 19.16
CA SER A 140 -87.03 -22.14 19.41
C SER A 140 -87.27 -22.44 20.89
N LYS A 141 -86.34 -22.12 21.79
CA LYS A 141 -86.52 -22.28 23.24
C LYS A 141 -87.14 -21.06 23.93
N LEU A 142 -87.21 -19.92 23.22
CA LEU A 142 -87.75 -18.66 23.73
C LEU A 142 -89.23 -18.43 23.35
N ASN A 143 -89.76 -19.23 22.42
CA ASN A 143 -91.19 -19.32 22.08
C ASN A 143 -91.79 -20.59 22.68
#